data_AF-A0A7Z9SBM9-F1
#
_entry.id   AF-A0A7Z9SBM9-F1
#
_cell.length_a   1.000
_cell.length_b   1.000
_cell.length_c   1.000
_cell.angle_alpha   90.00
_cell.angle_beta   90.00
_cell.angle_gamma   90.00
#
_symmetry.space_group_name_H-M   'P 1'
#
loop_
_entity.id
_entity.type
_entity.pdbx_description
1 polymer ?
#
loop_
_entity_poly.entity_id
_entity_poly.type
_entity_poly.pdbx_seq_one_letter_code
_entity_poly.pdbx_strand_id
1 'polypeptide(L)'
;MHLRSLLLIIVFYSFSCENIRSFRSIPMVWQNISNSFPELPDGIRIFSGRNRKLPLNAWYVEVDSKKAHLSTEIVVSNDADRRESPVQFAARLNAAVVLNGGYFLMHKDPSEHVGLLVYNGEMISLSLRSM
;
A
#
# COMPACT_ATOMS: atom_id res chain seq x y z
N MET A 1 -32.11 41.08 5.32
CA MET A 1 -31.52 39.77 4.95
C MET A 1 -30.05 39.58 5.37
N HIS A 2 -29.31 40.63 5.77
CA HIS A 2 -27.86 40.53 6.00
C HIS A 2 -27.44 39.95 7.36
N LEU A 3 -28.19 40.20 8.45
CA LEU A 3 -27.79 39.75 9.80
C LEU A 3 -27.86 38.22 9.98
N ARG A 4 -28.88 37.57 9.39
CA ARG A 4 -29.00 36.10 9.39
C ARG A 4 -27.89 35.42 8.61
N SER A 5 -27.51 36.00 7.46
CA SER A 5 -26.41 35.48 6.64
C SER A 5 -25.07 35.64 7.33
N LEU A 6 -24.85 36.76 8.04
CA LEU A 6 -23.64 37.01 8.83
C LEU A 6 -23.52 36.03 10.01
N LEU A 7 -24.63 35.76 10.70
CA LEU A 7 -24.67 34.81 11.82
C LEU A 7 -24.32 33.38 11.36
N LEU A 8 -24.85 32.95 10.21
CA LEU A 8 -24.52 31.65 9.61
C LEU A 8 -23.03 31.54 9.30
N ILE A 9 -22.43 32.58 8.72
CA ILE A 9 -20.99 32.60 8.40
C ILE A 9 -20.15 32.46 9.68
N ILE A 10 -20.47 33.19 10.75
CA ILE A 10 -19.75 33.10 12.04
C ILE A 10 -19.85 31.69 12.64
N VAL A 11 -21.02 31.06 12.57
CA VAL A 11 -21.21 29.67 13.00
C VAL A 11 -20.35 28.71 12.17
N PHE A 12 -20.34 28.82 10.84
CA PHE A 12 -19.50 27.96 9.99
C PHE A 12 -17.99 28.11 10.24
N TYR A 13 -17.51 29.32 10.54
CA TYR A 13 -16.11 29.54 10.92
C TYR A 13 -15.76 28.97 12.30
N SER A 14 -16.72 28.93 13.23
CA SER A 14 -16.50 28.42 14.60
C SER A 14 -16.38 26.89 14.68
N PHE A 15 -16.94 26.16 13.70
CA PHE A 15 -16.90 24.68 13.65
C PHE A 15 -15.79 24.11 12.77
N SER A 16 -14.99 24.93 12.09
CA SER A 16 -14.00 24.46 11.10
C SER A 16 -12.60 24.19 11.68
N CYS A 17 -12.42 24.30 13.00
CA CYS A 17 -11.12 24.10 13.65
C CYS A 17 -11.15 22.84 14.54
N GLU A 18 -11.15 21.66 13.92
CA GLU A 18 -10.90 20.41 14.65
C GLU A 18 -9.41 20.05 14.58
N ASN A 19 -8.81 19.66 15.71
CA ASN A 19 -7.40 19.27 15.75
C ASN A 19 -7.18 18.00 14.90
N ILE A 20 -6.15 18.02 14.05
CA ILE A 20 -5.70 16.83 13.31
C ILE A 20 -5.24 15.79 14.33
N ARG A 21 -5.96 14.67 14.41
CA ARG A 21 -5.60 13.56 15.29
C ARG A 21 -4.54 12.70 14.61
N SER A 22 -3.34 12.67 15.18
CA SER A 22 -2.27 11.76 14.77
C SER A 22 -2.18 10.58 15.74
N PHE A 23 -2.03 9.38 15.20
CA PHE A 23 -1.89 8.15 15.98
C PHE A 23 -0.48 7.59 15.77
N ARG A 24 0.28 7.39 16.86
CA ARG A 24 1.58 6.70 16.80
C ARG A 24 1.44 5.20 16.57
N SER A 25 0.37 4.62 17.09
CA SER A 25 0.01 3.22 16.88
C SER A 25 -1.51 3.11 16.76
N ILE A 26 -1.95 2.27 15.83
CA ILE A 26 -3.35 1.96 15.65
C ILE A 26 -3.54 0.52 16.11
N PRO A 27 -4.24 0.27 17.24
CA PRO A 27 -4.50 -1.10 17.66
C PRO A 27 -5.38 -1.78 16.60
N MET A 28 -4.96 -2.96 16.17
CA MET A 28 -5.69 -3.78 15.22
C MET A 28 -6.05 -5.10 15.88
N VAL A 29 -7.30 -5.54 15.71
CA VAL A 29 -7.70 -6.90 16.07
C VAL A 29 -7.38 -7.78 14.88
N TRP A 30 -6.29 -8.54 14.97
CA TRP A 30 -5.83 -9.42 13.90
C TRP A 30 -6.47 -10.79 13.99
N GLN A 31 -6.98 -11.26 12.86
CA GLN A 31 -7.49 -12.61 12.69
C GLN A 31 -6.61 -13.33 11.66
N ASN A 32 -6.08 -14.50 12.02
CA ASN A 32 -5.44 -15.38 11.06
C ASN A 32 -6.52 -15.97 10.14
N ILE A 33 -6.40 -15.70 8.85
CA ILE A 33 -7.33 -16.14 7.80
C ILE A 33 -6.67 -17.06 6.78
N SER A 34 -5.50 -17.62 7.10
CA SER A 34 -4.73 -18.47 6.18
C SER A 34 -5.56 -19.67 5.68
N ASN A 35 -6.44 -20.21 6.52
CA ASN A 35 -7.32 -21.34 6.16
C ASN A 35 -8.33 -21.01 5.05
N SER A 36 -8.57 -19.73 4.74
CA SER A 36 -9.39 -19.31 3.60
C SER A 36 -8.67 -19.45 2.25
N PHE A 37 -7.37 -19.79 2.26
CA PHE A 37 -6.51 -19.90 1.09
C PHE A 37 -5.91 -21.32 1.05
N PRO A 38 -6.63 -22.31 0.50
CA PRO A 38 -6.21 -23.71 0.56
C PRO A 38 -4.92 -24.00 -0.21
N GLU A 39 -4.60 -23.18 -1.20
CA GLU A 39 -3.38 -23.29 -2.02
C GLU A 39 -2.20 -22.48 -1.44
N LEU A 40 -2.34 -21.92 -0.24
CA LEU A 40 -1.30 -21.11 0.37
C LEU A 40 -0.08 -22.00 0.72
N PRO A 41 1.12 -21.69 0.22
CA PRO A 41 2.32 -22.46 0.54
C PRO A 41 2.62 -22.48 2.04
N ASP A 42 3.19 -23.59 2.51
CA ASP A 42 3.75 -23.66 3.86
C ASP A 42 4.80 -22.57 4.06
N GLY A 43 4.77 -21.92 5.23
CA GLY A 43 5.61 -20.77 5.55
C GLY A 43 5.01 -19.40 5.21
N ILE A 44 3.80 -19.33 4.64
CA ILE A 44 3.06 -18.07 4.46
C ILE A 44 1.84 -18.05 5.38
N ARG A 45 1.62 -16.92 6.07
CA ARG A 45 0.43 -16.69 6.91
C ARG A 45 -0.23 -15.37 6.54
N ILE A 46 -1.56 -15.37 6.45
CA ILE A 46 -2.34 -14.18 6.11
C ILE A 46 -3.21 -13.80 7.29
N PHE A 47 -3.20 -12.51 7.62
CA PHE A 47 -3.99 -11.91 8.67
C PHE A 47 -4.86 -10.79 8.09
N SER A 48 -6.10 -10.70 8.55
CA SER A 48 -6.95 -9.53 8.35
C SER A 48 -7.16 -8.81 9.67
N GLY A 49 -7.23 -7.50 9.61
CA GLY A 49 -7.47 -6.65 10.77
C GLY A 49 -8.53 -5.61 10.45
N ARG A 50 -9.41 -5.34 11.42
CA ARG A 50 -10.35 -4.22 11.35
C ARG A 50 -10.27 -3.38 12.61
N ASN A 51 -10.13 -2.07 12.44
CA ASN A 51 -10.41 -1.10 13.48
C ASN A 51 -11.78 -0.47 13.20
N ARG A 52 -12.65 -0.39 14.21
CA ARG A 52 -13.99 0.22 14.08
C ARG A 52 -14.03 1.66 14.58
N LYS A 53 -13.05 2.06 15.41
CA LYS A 53 -12.91 3.43 15.93
C LYS A 53 -12.30 4.34 14.87
N LEU A 54 -11.28 3.84 14.18
CA LEU A 54 -10.79 4.35 12.91
C LEU A 54 -11.28 3.36 11.86
N PRO A 55 -12.18 3.70 10.92
CA PRO A 55 -12.78 2.76 9.98
C PRO A 55 -11.75 2.26 8.95
N LEU A 56 -10.81 1.45 9.43
CA LEU A 56 -9.64 0.97 8.71
C LEU A 56 -9.71 -0.55 8.64
N ASN A 57 -9.48 -1.07 7.44
CA ASN A 57 -9.21 -2.48 7.20
C ASN A 57 -7.73 -2.59 6.81
N ALA A 58 -7.06 -3.61 7.33
CA ALA A 58 -5.67 -3.90 6.99
C ALA A 58 -5.51 -5.40 6.74
N TRP A 59 -4.55 -5.73 5.88
CA TRP A 59 -4.11 -7.09 5.62
C TRP A 59 -2.61 -7.15 5.88
N TYR A 60 -2.18 -8.24 6.51
CA TYR A 60 -0.78 -8.49 6.82
C TYR A 60 -0.44 -9.90 6.36
N VAL A 61 0.63 -10.00 5.60
CA VAL A 61 1.18 -11.29 5.17
C VAL A 61 2.52 -11.46 5.86
N GLU A 62 2.68 -12.59 6.52
CA GLU A 62 3.96 -13.03 7.05
C GLU A 62 4.51 -14.13 6.16
N VAL A 63 5.81 -14.04 5.85
CA VAL A 63 6.54 -15.01 5.02
C VAL A 63 7.78 -15.47 5.79
N ASP A 64 7.90 -16.77 6.01
CA ASP A 64 9.08 -17.39 6.61
C ASP A 64 10.22 -17.50 5.59
N SER A 65 11.13 -16.53 5.61
CA SER A 65 12.27 -16.46 4.69
C SER A 65 13.31 -17.58 4.88
N LYS A 66 13.15 -18.44 5.90
CA LYS A 66 14.02 -19.61 6.10
C LYS A 66 13.57 -20.82 5.29
N LYS A 67 12.35 -20.82 4.75
CA LYS A 67 11.83 -21.90 3.92
C LYS A 67 12.45 -21.83 2.53
N ALA A 68 13.26 -22.84 2.18
CA ALA A 68 14.03 -22.85 0.94
C ALA A 68 13.16 -22.83 -0.34
N HIS A 69 11.89 -23.24 -0.27
CA HIS A 69 10.94 -23.18 -1.38
C HIS A 69 10.24 -21.82 -1.53
N LEU A 70 10.48 -20.87 -0.62
CA LEU A 70 9.96 -19.51 -0.71
C LEU A 70 11.06 -18.56 -1.15
N SER A 71 10.77 -17.72 -2.13
CA SER A 71 11.64 -16.62 -2.56
C SER A 71 10.87 -15.30 -2.56
N THR A 72 11.61 -14.20 -2.37
CA THR A 72 11.09 -12.84 -2.47
C THR A 72 11.90 -12.12 -3.55
N GLU A 73 11.21 -11.57 -4.54
CA GLU A 73 11.83 -10.88 -5.66
C GLU A 73 11.24 -9.49 -5.83
N ILE A 74 12.09 -8.54 -6.22
CA ILE A 74 11.65 -7.23 -6.73
C ILE A 74 11.41 -7.43 -8.22
N VAL A 75 10.20 -7.12 -8.67
CA VAL A 75 9.80 -7.28 -10.07
C VAL A 75 9.39 -5.95 -10.67
N VAL A 76 9.61 -5.80 -11.97
CA VAL A 76 9.28 -4.60 -12.74
C VAL A 76 8.27 -4.95 -13.83
N SER A 77 7.48 -3.95 -14.24
CA SER A 77 6.47 -4.12 -15.28
C SER A 77 7.12 -4.39 -16.64
N ASN A 78 6.52 -5.31 -17.40
CA ASN A 78 6.89 -5.56 -18.80
C ASN A 78 6.02 -4.77 -19.78
N ASP A 79 5.05 -4.00 -19.29
CA ASP A 79 4.12 -3.25 -20.14
C ASP A 79 4.83 -2.03 -20.73
N ALA A 80 4.45 -1.65 -21.95
CA ALA A 80 5.06 -0.51 -22.64
C ALA A 80 4.88 0.81 -21.88
N ASP A 81 3.74 0.98 -21.19
CA ASP A 81 3.45 2.13 -20.32
C ASP A 81 4.02 1.98 -18.90
N ARG A 82 4.63 0.81 -18.61
CA ARG A 82 5.19 0.38 -17.32
C ARG A 82 4.16 0.29 -16.18
N ARG A 83 2.89 0.05 -16.50
CA ARG A 83 1.79 -0.02 -15.51
C ARG A 83 1.18 -1.42 -15.48
N GLU A 84 1.80 -2.30 -14.72
CA GLU A 84 1.27 -3.65 -14.47
C GLU A 84 0.63 -3.71 -13.07
N SER A 85 -0.60 -4.22 -12.97
CA SER A 85 -1.30 -4.36 -11.69
C SER A 85 -0.78 -5.57 -10.89
N PRO A 86 -0.93 -5.59 -9.55
CA PRO A 86 -0.55 -6.73 -8.73
C PRO A 86 -1.18 -8.06 -9.18
N VAL A 87 -2.41 -8.03 -9.72
CA VAL A 87 -3.09 -9.21 -10.25
C VAL A 87 -2.43 -9.72 -11.53
N GLN A 88 -2.01 -8.83 -12.42
CA GLN A 88 -1.26 -9.20 -13.63
C GLN A 88 0.10 -9.78 -13.27
N PHE A 89 0.84 -9.15 -12.35
CA PHE A 89 2.09 -9.70 -11.81
C PHE A 89 1.89 -11.10 -11.22
N ALA A 90 0.86 -11.30 -10.39
CA ALA A 90 0.58 -12.59 -9.76
C ALA A 90 0.33 -13.68 -10.81
N ALA A 91 -0.47 -13.39 -11.84
CA ALA A 91 -0.76 -14.31 -12.92
C ALA A 91 0.48 -14.62 -13.77
N ARG A 92 1.27 -13.61 -14.14
CA ARG A 92 2.45 -13.76 -14.99
C ARG A 92 3.58 -14.53 -14.29
N LEU A 93 3.77 -14.29 -12.99
CA LEU A 93 4.85 -14.87 -12.21
C LEU A 93 4.44 -16.15 -11.47
N ASN A 94 3.16 -16.52 -11.52
CA ASN A 94 2.58 -17.55 -10.66
C ASN A 94 2.94 -17.33 -9.17
N ALA A 95 2.88 -16.07 -8.73
CA ALA A 95 3.30 -15.66 -7.40
C ALA A 95 2.18 -15.87 -6.37
N ALA A 96 2.52 -16.43 -5.21
CA ALA A 96 1.56 -16.65 -4.12
C ALA A 96 1.09 -15.33 -3.48
N VAL A 97 1.96 -14.32 -3.44
CA VAL A 97 1.69 -13.01 -2.84
C VAL A 97 2.37 -11.93 -3.67
N VAL A 98 1.64 -10.86 -3.98
CA VAL A 98 2.17 -9.67 -4.64
C VAL A 98 1.70 -8.43 -3.90
N LEU A 99 2.62 -7.49 -3.69
CA LEU A 99 2.34 -6.18 -3.09
C LEU A 99 2.91 -5.10 -4.01
N ASN A 100 2.24 -3.95 -4.09
CA ASN A 100 2.85 -2.80 -4.73
C ASN A 100 4.09 -2.37 -3.94
N GLY A 101 5.16 -2.02 -4.65
CA GLY A 101 6.43 -1.63 -4.06
C GLY A 101 6.58 -0.12 -3.92
N GLY A 102 7.51 0.45 -4.70
CA GLY A 102 7.90 1.85 -4.63
C GLY A 102 6.85 2.85 -5.12
N TYR A 103 7.29 4.10 -5.23
CA TYR A 103 6.49 5.21 -5.76
C TYR A 103 6.67 5.35 -7.26
N PHE A 104 5.65 5.84 -7.95
CA PHE A 104 5.65 6.03 -9.40
C PHE A 104 5.04 7.37 -9.80
N LEU A 105 5.62 8.04 -10.81
CA LEU A 105 5.04 9.19 -11.48
C LEU A 105 4.02 8.72 -12.52
N MET A 106 2.80 8.46 -12.04
CA MET A 106 1.74 7.90 -12.88
C MET A 106 1.23 8.84 -13.97
N HIS A 107 1.55 10.13 -13.94
CA HIS A 107 1.15 11.10 -14.96
C HIS A 107 2.04 11.08 -16.22
N LYS A 108 3.18 10.37 -16.17
CA LYS A 108 4.09 10.20 -17.32
C LYS A 108 3.71 8.99 -18.17
N ASP A 109 4.12 9.01 -19.43
CA ASP A 109 3.93 7.92 -20.40
C ASP A 109 5.25 7.67 -21.17
N PRO A 110 5.98 6.57 -20.89
CA PRO A 110 5.66 5.55 -19.89
C PRO A 110 5.78 6.09 -18.46
N SER A 111 5.18 5.41 -17.49
CA SER A 111 5.30 5.78 -16.08
C SER A 111 6.75 5.66 -15.59
N GLU A 112 7.13 6.43 -14.58
CA GLU A 112 8.50 6.44 -14.05
C GLU A 112 8.54 6.07 -12.57
N HIS A 113 9.46 5.17 -12.18
CA HIS A 113 9.73 4.85 -10.78
C HIS A 113 10.41 6.03 -10.06
N VAL A 114 10.12 6.19 -8.77
CA VAL A 114 10.71 7.22 -7.92
C VAL A 114 11.46 6.56 -6.77
N GLY A 115 12.76 6.84 -6.69
CA GLY A 115 13.67 6.27 -5.70
C GLY A 115 14.56 5.17 -6.28
N LEU A 116 15.40 4.59 -5.42
CA LEU A 116 16.36 3.56 -5.81
C LEU A 116 15.60 2.31 -6.27
N LEU A 117 15.89 1.86 -7.50
CA LEU A 117 15.43 0.59 -8.03
C LEU A 117 16.62 -0.14 -8.63
N VAL A 118 16.93 -1.29 -8.05
CA VAL A 118 17.93 -2.22 -8.58
C VAL A 118 17.20 -3.51 -8.91
N TYR A 119 17.36 -3.97 -10.14
CA TYR A 119 16.73 -5.18 -10.65
C TYR A 119 17.78 -6.03 -11.35
N ASN A 120 17.93 -7.29 -10.94
CA ASN A 120 18.95 -8.22 -11.45
C ASN A 120 20.38 -7.65 -11.46
N GLY A 121 20.72 -6.85 -10.44
CA GLY A 121 22.03 -6.19 -10.32
C GLY A 121 22.19 -4.95 -11.19
N GLU A 122 21.21 -4.63 -12.05
CA GLU A 122 21.18 -3.41 -12.84
C GLU A 122 20.50 -2.27 -12.08
N MET A 123 21.11 -1.09 -12.11
CA MET A 123 20.54 0.12 -11.53
C MET A 123 19.54 0.73 -12.52
N ILE A 124 18.25 0.56 -12.25
CA ILE A 124 17.15 1.07 -13.09
C ILE A 124 16.80 2.53 -12.75
N SER A 125 16.85 2.90 -11.46
CA SER A 125 16.56 4.26 -11.00
C SER A 125 17.43 4.62 -9.79
N LEU A 126 17.80 5.89 -9.69
CA LEU A 126 18.58 6.45 -8.59
C LEU A 126 17.70 6.87 -7.41
N SER A 127 18.29 6.87 -6.22
CA SER A 127 17.66 7.47 -5.03
C SER A 127 17.40 8.95 -5.24
N LEU A 128 16.27 9.45 -4.74
CA LEU A 128 16.06 10.88 -4.58
C LEU A 128 17.05 11.43 -3.55
N ARG A 129 17.68 12.56 -3.85
CA ARG A 129 18.40 13.34 -2.84
C ARG A 129 17.40 14.28 -2.18
N SER A 130 17.45 14.40 -0.85
CA SER A 130 16.79 15.52 -0.18
C SER A 130 17.39 16.81 -0.72
N MET A 131 16.53 17.69 -1.24
CA MET A 131 16.90 19.09 -1.44
C MET A 131 16.89 19.82 -0.10
#